data_AF-A0AAV2KVT5-F1
#
_entry.id   AF-A0AAV2KVT5-F1
#
_cell.length_a   1.000
_cell.length_b   1.000
_cell.length_c   1.000
_cell.angle_alpha   90.00
_cell.angle_beta   90.00
_cell.angle_gamma   90.00
#
_symmetry.space_group_name_H-M   'P 1'
#
loop_
_entity.id
_entity.type
_entity.pdbx_description
1 polymer ?
#
loop_
_entity_poly.entity_id
_entity_poly.type
_entity_poly.pdbx_seq_one_letter_code
_entity_poly.pdbx_strand_id
1 'polypeptide(L)'
;MSGPFISASRPRALMSLWGCVWLLGCCSVVVRAAPGDSPGTTNSGTSFSGANGPLGWLLSDKGPFHHSQEFTDFTERYQQGFTTKYKIYR
;
A
#
# COMPACT_ATOMS: atom_id res chain seq x y z
N MET A 1 -35.43 2.08 42.97
CA MET A 1 -35.20 0.78 42.31
C MET A 1 -34.73 1.06 40.90
N SER A 2 -33.42 1.09 40.72
CA SER A 2 -32.76 1.35 39.44
C SER A 2 -32.68 0.04 38.66
N GLY A 3 -33.37 -0.03 37.53
CA GLY A 3 -33.14 -1.05 36.51
C GLY A 3 -32.71 -0.34 35.22
N PRO A 4 -31.60 -0.73 34.57
CA PRO A 4 -31.23 -0.11 33.31
C PRO A 4 -32.29 -0.51 32.29
N PHE A 5 -32.91 0.50 31.68
CA PHE A 5 -33.71 0.33 30.48
C PHE A 5 -32.79 -0.31 29.43
N ILE A 6 -32.88 -1.63 29.26
CA ILE A 6 -32.30 -2.34 28.11
C ILE A 6 -33.14 -1.91 26.92
N SER A 7 -32.86 -0.69 26.47
CA SER A 7 -33.44 -0.08 25.30
C SER A 7 -33.07 -0.99 24.14
N ALA A 8 -34.07 -1.67 23.58
CA ALA A 8 -34.04 -2.40 22.32
C ALA A 8 -33.80 -1.45 21.14
N SER A 9 -32.80 -0.59 21.27
CA SER A 9 -32.33 0.32 20.25
C SER A 9 -31.29 -0.38 19.39
N ARG A 10 -31.84 -1.14 18.44
CA ARG A 10 -31.41 -1.14 17.04
C ARG A 10 -30.11 -1.91 16.75
N PRO A 11 -30.18 -3.21 16.38
CA PRO A 11 -29.11 -3.87 15.64
C PRO A 11 -28.67 -3.09 14.38
N ARG A 12 -29.55 -2.23 13.84
CA ARG A 12 -29.23 -1.26 12.78
C ARG A 12 -28.18 -0.22 13.18
N ALA A 13 -28.15 0.22 14.44
CA ALA A 13 -27.12 1.15 14.92
C ALA A 13 -25.75 0.46 14.99
N LEU A 14 -25.71 -0.81 15.44
CA LEU A 14 -24.50 -1.64 15.48
C LEU A 14 -23.92 -1.91 14.08
N MET A 15 -24.77 -2.24 13.10
CA MET A 15 -24.32 -2.42 11.71
C MET A 15 -23.88 -1.09 11.06
N SER A 16 -24.50 0.03 11.42
CA SER A 16 -24.09 1.35 10.96
C SER A 16 -22.73 1.74 11.54
N LEU A 17 -22.50 1.51 12.84
CA LEU A 17 -21.22 1.76 13.51
C LEU A 17 -20.11 0.89 12.88
N TRP A 18 -20.39 -0.37 12.56
CA TRP A 18 -19.44 -1.27 11.90
C TRP A 18 -19.05 -0.80 10.49
N GLY A 19 -20.02 -0.37 9.68
CA GLY A 19 -19.75 0.20 8.35
C GLY A 19 -18.92 1.49 8.43
N CYS A 20 -19.21 2.36 9.41
CA CYS A 20 -18.43 3.58 9.63
C CYS A 20 -16.98 3.29 10.02
N VAL A 21 -16.71 2.27 10.85
CA VAL A 21 -15.35 1.87 11.24
C VAL A 21 -14.55 1.38 10.02
N TRP A 22 -15.16 0.60 9.13
CA TRP A 22 -14.54 0.18 7.87
C TRP A 22 -14.27 1.37 6.94
N LEU A 23 -15.23 2.27 6.77
CA LEU A 23 -15.08 3.46 5.92
C LEU A 23 -13.99 4.42 6.46
N LEU A 24 -13.95 4.68 7.76
CA LEU A 24 -12.92 5.49 8.41
C LEU A 24 -11.52 4.84 8.31
N GLY A 25 -11.45 3.51 8.45
CA GLY A 25 -10.21 2.75 8.24
C GLY A 25 -9.69 2.88 6.81
N CYS A 26 -10.56 2.71 5.81
CA CYS A 26 -10.19 2.86 4.40
C CYS A 26 -9.78 4.30 4.05
N CYS A 27 -10.54 5.31 4.49
CA CYS A 27 -10.25 6.72 4.20
C CYS A 27 -8.91 7.18 4.79
N SER A 28 -8.50 6.65 5.94
CA SER A 28 -7.22 6.99 6.58
C SER A 28 -6.00 6.51 5.77
N VAL A 29 -6.17 5.50 4.91
CA VAL A 29 -5.11 5.00 4.01
C VAL A 29 -4.98 5.88 2.76
N VAL A 30 -6.08 6.48 2.29
CA VAL A 30 -6.08 7.27 1.04
C VAL A 30 -5.62 8.72 1.24
N VAL A 31 -5.88 9.32 2.42
CA VAL A 31 -5.57 10.73 2.70
C VAL A 31 -4.07 11.00 2.83
N ARG A 32 -3.22 9.98 2.99
CA ARG A 32 -1.75 10.17 3.08
C ARG A 32 -1.03 10.18 1.73
N ALA A 33 -1.75 9.99 0.62
CA ALA A 33 -1.23 10.19 -0.73
C ALA A 33 -1.73 11.52 -1.30
N ALA A 34 -1.16 12.63 -0.84
CA ALA A 34 -1.33 13.90 -1.53
C ALA A 34 -0.58 13.85 -2.88
N PRO A 35 -1.23 14.12 -4.02
CA PRO A 35 -0.58 14.17 -5.31
C PRO A 35 0.19 15.49 -5.43
N GLY A 36 1.50 15.41 -5.69
CA GLY A 36 2.26 16.51 -6.27
C GLY A 36 2.21 16.39 -7.79
N ASP A 37 1.66 17.40 -8.45
CA ASP A 37 1.52 17.53 -9.91
C ASP A 37 2.85 17.36 -10.69
N SER A 38 2.81 16.62 -11.81
CA SER A 38 3.07 17.20 -13.15
C SER A 38 3.04 16.14 -14.28
N PRO A 39 2.62 16.53 -15.51
CA PRO A 39 2.49 15.65 -16.66
C PRO A 39 3.84 15.51 -17.37
N GLY A 40 4.29 14.27 -17.58
CA GLY A 40 5.52 13.98 -18.32
C GLY A 40 5.38 12.70 -19.09
N THR A 41 5.10 12.82 -20.40
CA THR A 41 5.39 11.78 -21.38
C THR A 41 6.88 11.48 -21.32
N THR A 42 7.27 10.42 -20.63
CA THR A 42 8.59 9.82 -20.80
C THR A 42 8.39 8.37 -21.09
N ASN A 43 8.77 7.95 -22.29
CA ASN A 43 9.12 6.56 -22.57
C ASN A 43 10.12 6.11 -21.50
N SER A 44 9.64 5.46 -20.44
CA SER A 44 10.48 4.91 -19.39
C SER A 44 10.98 3.54 -19.84
N GLY A 45 11.89 3.60 -20.81
CA GLY A 45 12.85 2.53 -21.02
C GLY A 45 13.63 2.32 -19.73
N THR A 46 13.38 1.19 -19.07
CA THR A 46 14.31 0.44 -18.22
C THR A 46 15.29 1.28 -17.40
N SER A 47 14.78 2.23 -16.63
CA SER A 47 15.55 2.86 -15.56
C SER A 47 14.89 2.45 -14.26
N PHE A 48 15.55 1.55 -13.53
CA PHE A 48 15.28 1.17 -12.14
C PHE A 48 15.61 2.35 -11.20
N SER A 49 15.30 3.58 -11.63
CA SER A 49 15.48 4.79 -10.86
C SER A 49 14.47 4.73 -9.72
N GLY A 50 15.02 4.54 -8.52
CA GLY A 50 14.35 4.09 -7.32
C GLY A 50 13.15 4.95 -6.90
N ALA A 51 12.32 4.33 -6.06
CA ALA A 51 11.19 4.85 -5.27
C ALA A 51 10.12 5.73 -5.98
N ASN A 52 10.42 6.33 -7.12
CA ASN A 52 9.65 7.39 -7.77
C ASN A 52 8.90 6.89 -9.02
N GLY A 53 9.05 5.61 -9.37
CA GLY A 53 8.24 4.97 -10.41
C GLY A 53 6.90 4.45 -9.89
N PRO A 54 5.95 4.07 -10.76
CA PRO A 54 4.66 3.50 -10.38
C PRO A 54 4.76 2.25 -9.47
N LEU A 55 5.88 1.52 -9.57
CA LEU A 55 6.21 0.35 -8.76
C LEU A 55 7.24 0.65 -7.66
N GLY A 56 7.61 1.92 -7.45
CA GLY A 56 8.63 2.34 -6.49
C GLY A 56 8.29 2.00 -5.03
N TRP A 57 7.00 1.93 -4.69
CA TRP A 57 6.53 1.54 -3.37
C TRP A 57 6.91 0.10 -2.99
N LEU A 58 7.05 -0.79 -3.98
CA LEU A 58 7.46 -2.19 -3.75
C LEU A 58 8.90 -2.28 -3.25
N LEU A 59 9.75 -1.34 -3.70
CA LEU A 59 11.19 -1.31 -3.45
C LEU A 59 11.59 -0.26 -2.39
N SER A 60 10.62 0.42 -1.78
CA SER A 60 10.87 1.40 -0.73
C SER A 60 11.26 0.71 0.58
N ASP A 61 11.91 1.41 1.51
CA ASP A 61 12.34 0.88 2.82
C ASP A 61 11.20 0.29 3.68
N LYS A 62 9.96 0.69 3.38
CA LYS A 62 8.73 0.19 4.01
C LYS A 62 7.94 -0.77 3.11
N GLY A 63 8.51 -1.19 2.00
CA GLY A 63 7.90 -2.07 1.02
C GLY A 63 7.89 -3.53 1.45
N PRO A 64 6.99 -4.35 0.91
CA PRO A 64 6.83 -5.76 1.30
C PRO A 64 8.06 -6.63 1.03
N PHE A 65 8.94 -6.22 0.12
CA PHE A 65 10.15 -6.97 -0.24
C PHE A 65 11.38 -6.58 0.56
N HIS A 66 11.36 -5.43 1.26
CA HIS A 66 12.58 -4.85 1.83
C HIS A 66 13.19 -5.68 2.98
N HIS A 67 12.38 -6.53 3.61
CA HIS A 67 12.82 -7.45 4.66
C HIS A 67 13.02 -8.88 4.17
N SER A 68 12.76 -9.16 2.89
CA SER A 68 12.95 -10.50 2.34
C SER A 68 14.44 -10.76 2.10
N GLN A 69 14.86 -11.98 2.39
CA GLN A 69 16.25 -12.39 2.18
C GLN A 69 16.60 -12.32 0.68
N GLU A 70 15.67 -12.74 -0.17
CA GLU A 70 15.83 -12.73 -1.62
C GLU A 70 16.10 -11.31 -2.13
N PHE A 71 15.38 -10.30 -1.64
CA PHE A 71 15.61 -8.90 -2.01
C PHE A 71 17.03 -8.43 -1.65
N THR A 72 17.52 -8.83 -0.48
CA THR A 72 18.88 -8.51 -0.04
C THR A 72 19.91 -9.15 -0.97
N ASP A 73 19.77 -10.44 -1.25
CA ASP A 73 20.65 -11.18 -2.17
C ASP A 73 20.59 -10.65 -3.61
N PHE A 74 19.41 -10.19 -4.05
CA PHE A 74 19.24 -9.55 -5.35
C PHE A 74 19.91 -8.18 -5.38
N THR A 75 19.79 -7.39 -4.32
CA THR A 75 20.40 -6.05 -4.22
C THR A 75 21.92 -6.13 -4.22
N GLU A 76 22.51 -7.07 -3.49
CA GLU A 76 23.96 -7.30 -3.49
C GLU A 76 24.46 -7.67 -4.89
N ARG A 77 23.80 -8.63 -5.55
CA ARG A 77 24.13 -9.02 -6.94
C ARG A 77 23.90 -7.89 -7.94
N TYR A 78 22.88 -7.07 -7.72
CA TYR A 78 22.60 -5.91 -8.54
C TYR A 78 23.72 -4.85 -8.43
N GLN A 79 24.27 -4.63 -7.23
CA GLN A 79 25.45 -3.76 -7.04
C GLN A 79 26.70 -4.32 -7.75
N GLN A 80 26.80 -5.64 -7.89
CA GLN A 80 27.84 -6.31 -8.68
C GLN A 80 27.58 -6.24 -10.20
N GLY A 81 26.47 -5.65 -10.64
CA GLY A 81 26.10 -5.47 -12.04
C GLY A 81 25.24 -6.60 -12.63
N PHE A 82 24.79 -7.56 -11.83
CA PHE A 82 23.88 -8.60 -12.30
C PHE A 82 22.44 -8.08 -12.38
N THR A 83 21.75 -8.43 -13.46
CA THR A 83 20.33 -8.10 -13.66
C THR A 83 19.56 -9.33 -14.11
N THR A 84 18.37 -9.54 -13.57
CA THR A 84 17.50 -10.65 -13.99
C THR A 84 16.24 -10.12 -14.64
N LYS A 85 15.92 -10.63 -15.83
CA LYS A 85 14.69 -10.30 -16.56
C LYS A 85 13.74 -11.48 -16.51
N TYR A 86 12.51 -11.24 -16.10
CA TYR A 86 11.44 -12.23 -16.06
C TYR A 86 10.30 -11.78 -16.97
N LYS A 87 9.58 -12.75 -17.54
CA LYS A 87 8.36 -12.50 -18.31
C LYS A 87 7.20 -13.19 -17.60
N ILE A 88 6.20 -12.39 -17.24
CA ILE A 88 4.99 -12.88 -16.58
C ILE A 88 3.94 -13.08 -17.66
N TYR A 89 3.44 -14.30 -17.80
CA TYR A 89 2.30 -14.62 -18.67
C TYR A 89 1.03 -14.67 -17.82
N ARG A 90 -0.07 -14.15 -18.37
CA ARG A 90 -1.40 -14.16 -17.76
C ARG A 90 -2.43 -14.45 -18.84
#